data_AF-A0A951WWI7-F1
#
_entry.id   AF-A0A951WWI7-F1
#
_cell.length_a   1.000
_cell.length_b   1.000
_cell.length_c   1.000
_cell.angle_alpha   90.00
_cell.angle_beta   90.00
_cell.angle_gamma   90.00
#
_symmetry.space_group_name_H-M   'P 1'
#
loop_
_entity.id
_entity.type
_entity.pdbx_description
1 polymer ?
#
loop_
_entity_poly.entity_id
_entity_poly.type
_entity_poly.pdbx_seq_one_letter_code
_entity_poly.pdbx_strand_id
1 'polypeptide(L)'
;MMDEQGARSQQHSSMEEWEAVVHAAAQQYPYPRTPNLAGRLAISPARARRGWRLARAAAVAFALVVLALLAVTPVRAWVWEIIQIGVVRILPAPMPVPTAMATATPLASLVDLGGRTTLVEAQAQLPFALAAPTDPADIGPPDYVFVQDLDGPAAVLVWGDPEEPSRVRMSLTLLTSPAIAYKTAPEQVVPVTVHGEPALWTTGPYLVQVGDGELALRWLVKGHVLIWTDGSVTYRLETDVSQARAIQIAESVRELPLLESD
;
A
#
# COMPACT_ATOMS: atom_id res chain seq x y z
N MET A 1 46.61 44.35 -76.74
CA MET A 1 47.20 43.89 -75.47
C MET A 1 48.06 45.01 -74.92
N MET A 2 47.47 46.08 -74.37
CA MET A 2 48.24 47.20 -73.78
C MET A 2 47.43 48.16 -72.87
N ASP A 3 46.12 47.95 -72.65
CA ASP A 3 45.28 48.87 -71.83
C ASP A 3 45.03 48.42 -70.38
N GLU A 4 45.39 47.20 -69.97
CA GLU A 4 45.13 46.73 -68.60
C GLU A 4 46.22 47.11 -67.57
N GLN A 5 47.42 47.50 -68.02
CA GLN A 5 48.53 47.80 -67.10
C GLN A 5 48.40 49.18 -66.45
N GLY A 6 47.87 50.19 -67.16
CA GLY A 6 47.73 51.55 -66.62
C GLY A 6 46.69 51.66 -65.48
N ALA A 7 45.59 50.91 -65.57
CA ALA A 7 44.53 50.93 -64.56
C ALA A 7 44.96 50.29 -63.22
N ARG A 8 45.77 49.21 -63.28
CA ARG A 8 46.29 48.55 -62.06
C ARG A 8 47.32 49.40 -61.31
N SER A 9 48.14 50.18 -62.02
CA SER A 9 49.11 51.07 -61.39
C SER A 9 48.44 52.24 -60.66
N GLN A 10 47.35 52.81 -61.22
CA GLN A 10 46.59 53.87 -60.53
C GLN A 10 45.86 53.35 -59.29
N GLN A 11 45.30 52.14 -59.33
CA GLN A 11 44.67 51.53 -58.15
C GLN A 11 45.67 51.25 -57.02
N HIS A 12 46.89 50.80 -57.33
CA HIS A 12 47.92 50.54 -56.31
C HIS A 12 48.33 51.84 -55.58
N SER A 13 48.55 52.92 -56.33
CA SER A 13 48.89 54.23 -55.75
C SER A 13 47.79 54.76 -54.83
N SER A 14 46.51 54.60 -55.22
CA SER A 14 45.38 55.04 -54.39
C SER A 14 45.23 54.22 -53.10
N MET A 15 45.62 52.95 -53.12
CA MET A 15 45.58 52.06 -51.95
C MET A 15 46.67 52.41 -50.94
N GLU A 16 47.89 52.68 -51.41
CA GLU A 16 49.02 53.09 -50.57
C GLU A 16 48.76 54.43 -49.88
N GLU A 17 48.18 55.40 -50.61
CA GLU A 17 47.76 56.69 -50.03
C GLU A 17 46.67 56.49 -48.96
N TRP A 18 45.73 55.59 -49.19
CA TRP A 18 44.66 55.30 -48.24
C TRP A 18 45.17 54.60 -46.98
N GLU A 19 46.08 53.65 -47.13
CA GLU A 19 46.77 52.99 -46.01
C GLU A 19 47.53 54.01 -45.14
N ALA A 20 48.22 54.96 -45.77
CA ALA A 20 48.93 56.02 -45.05
C ALA A 20 47.98 56.89 -44.22
N VAL A 21 46.81 57.24 -44.77
CA VAL A 21 45.78 58.03 -44.07
C VAL A 21 45.20 57.26 -42.89
N VAL A 22 44.90 55.98 -43.05
CA VAL A 22 44.37 55.15 -41.95
C VAL A 22 45.39 54.95 -40.86
N HIS A 23 46.66 54.73 -41.20
CA HIS A 23 47.73 54.62 -40.20
C HIS A 23 47.92 55.92 -39.41
N ALA A 24 47.85 57.08 -40.06
CA ALA A 24 47.90 58.37 -39.40
C ALA A 24 46.71 58.60 -38.46
N ALA A 25 45.50 58.20 -38.87
CA ALA A 25 44.29 58.32 -38.05
C ALA A 25 44.32 57.37 -36.84
N ALA A 26 44.79 56.14 -37.01
CA ALA A 26 44.86 55.15 -35.94
C ALA A 26 45.82 55.58 -34.80
N GLN A 27 46.91 56.28 -35.14
CA GLN A 27 47.86 56.80 -34.15
C GLN A 27 47.29 57.94 -33.31
N GLN A 28 46.23 58.61 -33.77
CA GLN A 28 45.60 59.72 -33.04
C GLN A 28 44.55 59.27 -32.02
N TYR A 29 44.12 58.00 -32.04
CA TYR A 29 43.18 57.47 -31.07
C TYR A 29 43.91 56.76 -29.93
N PRO A 30 43.86 57.27 -28.69
CA PRO A 30 44.36 56.55 -27.53
C PRO A 30 43.53 55.29 -27.33
N TYR A 31 44.11 54.12 -27.56
CA TYR A 31 43.45 52.87 -27.24
C TYR A 31 43.27 52.78 -25.72
N PRO A 32 42.04 52.59 -25.20
CA PRO A 32 41.82 52.54 -23.77
C PRO A 32 42.55 51.33 -23.18
N ARG A 33 43.11 51.47 -21.98
CA ARG A 33 43.71 50.34 -21.26
C ARG A 33 42.66 49.26 -21.11
N THR A 34 42.96 48.05 -21.58
CA THR A 34 42.08 46.88 -21.46
C THR A 34 41.62 46.77 -20.00
N PRO A 35 40.31 46.72 -19.71
CA PRO A 35 39.82 46.57 -18.35
C PRO A 35 40.43 45.33 -17.69
N ASN A 36 41.00 45.47 -16.50
CA ASN A 36 41.57 44.35 -15.77
C ASN A 36 40.43 43.46 -15.23
N LEU A 37 40.02 42.47 -16.02
CA LEU A 37 39.03 41.46 -15.64
C LEU A 37 39.59 40.41 -14.67
N ALA A 38 40.92 40.26 -14.60
CA ALA A 38 41.57 39.27 -13.73
C ALA A 38 41.39 39.60 -12.24
N GLY A 39 41.32 40.89 -11.87
CA GLY A 39 41.08 41.31 -10.48
C GLY A 39 39.67 41.01 -9.95
N ARG A 40 38.67 40.85 -10.83
CA ARG A 40 37.26 40.64 -10.42
C ARG A 40 36.85 39.18 -10.28
N LEU A 41 37.72 38.23 -10.64
CA LEU A 41 37.45 36.79 -10.57
C LEU A 41 38.32 36.05 -9.54
N ALA A 42 38.97 36.75 -8.61
CA ALA A 42 39.62 36.14 -7.47
C ALA A 42 38.57 35.62 -6.45
N ILE A 43 37.81 34.61 -6.86
CA ILE A 43 36.98 33.81 -5.95
C ILE A 43 37.96 33.04 -5.06
N SER A 44 38.15 33.54 -3.84
CA SER A 44 39.05 32.92 -2.87
C SER A 44 38.65 31.44 -2.64
N PRO A 45 39.53 30.45 -2.96
CA PRO A 45 39.21 29.03 -2.83
C PRO A 45 39.05 28.58 -1.36
N ALA A 46 39.33 29.48 -0.40
CA ALA A 46 39.19 29.22 1.03
C ALA A 46 37.74 28.98 1.47
N ARG A 47 36.73 29.60 0.81
CA ARG A 47 35.31 29.38 1.14
C ARG A 47 34.78 28.03 0.64
N ALA A 48 35.25 27.57 -0.53
CA ALA A 48 34.83 26.29 -1.11
C ALA A 48 35.26 25.07 -0.27
N ARG A 49 36.48 25.11 0.31
CA ARG A 49 37.01 24.02 1.15
C ARG A 49 36.28 23.88 2.49
N ARG A 50 35.77 24.98 3.06
CA ARG A 50 35.00 24.96 4.31
C ARG A 50 33.59 24.40 4.09
N GLY A 51 32.95 24.73 2.95
CA GLY A 51 31.67 24.17 2.55
C GLY A 51 31.71 22.65 2.34
N TRP A 52 32.78 22.13 1.74
CA TRP A 52 32.96 20.68 1.57
C TRP A 52 33.22 19.92 2.88
N ARG A 53 33.92 20.53 3.84
CA ARG A 53 34.10 19.93 5.17
C ARG A 53 32.79 19.90 5.96
N LEU A 54 31.98 20.96 5.86
CA LEU A 54 30.65 21.01 6.46
C LEU A 54 29.67 20.06 5.77
N ALA A 55 29.70 19.95 4.44
CA ALA A 55 28.89 18.99 3.69
C ALA A 55 29.27 17.54 4.00
N ARG A 56 30.57 17.23 4.11
CA ARG A 56 31.04 15.91 4.57
C ARG A 56 30.65 15.62 6.01
N ALA A 57 30.78 16.60 6.91
CA ALA A 57 30.34 16.45 8.30
C ALA A 57 28.82 16.22 8.37
N ALA A 58 28.03 16.93 7.57
CA ALA A 58 26.59 16.74 7.47
C ALA A 58 26.22 15.36 6.87
N ALA A 59 26.93 14.90 5.84
CA ALA A 59 26.73 13.58 5.25
C ALA A 59 27.10 12.45 6.22
N VAL A 60 28.20 12.61 6.98
CA VAL A 60 28.60 11.65 8.02
C VAL A 60 27.63 11.67 9.19
N ALA A 61 27.18 12.84 9.64
CA ALA A 61 26.16 12.97 10.67
C ALA A 61 24.83 12.33 10.21
N PHE A 62 24.42 12.56 8.96
CA PHE A 62 23.24 11.92 8.37
C PHE A 62 23.40 10.41 8.30
N ALA A 63 24.55 9.90 7.83
CA ALA A 63 24.83 8.47 7.79
C ALA A 63 24.86 7.84 9.19
N LEU A 64 25.39 8.54 10.20
CA LEU A 64 25.37 8.10 11.59
C LEU A 64 23.96 8.14 12.20
N VAL A 65 23.14 9.12 11.83
CA VAL A 65 21.72 9.18 12.21
C VAL A 65 20.95 8.02 11.56
N VAL A 66 21.18 7.76 10.27
CA VAL A 66 20.58 6.61 9.56
C VAL A 66 21.05 5.28 10.17
N LEU A 67 22.34 5.14 10.48
CA LEU A 67 22.88 3.94 11.11
C LEU A 67 22.38 3.76 12.54
N ALA A 68 22.25 4.85 13.32
CA ALA A 68 21.66 4.84 14.65
C ALA A 68 20.17 4.49 14.59
N LEU A 69 19.42 5.06 13.64
CA LEU A 69 18.02 4.68 13.37
C LEU A 69 17.91 3.20 13.00
N LEU A 70 18.84 2.65 12.21
CA LEU A 70 18.86 1.22 11.87
C LEU A 70 19.29 0.32 13.05
N ALA A 71 20.10 0.83 13.98
CA ALA A 71 20.58 0.11 15.16
C ALA A 71 19.60 0.16 16.35
N VAL A 72 18.69 1.14 16.39
CA VAL A 72 17.60 1.25 17.36
C VAL A 72 16.48 0.27 16.96
N THR A 73 16.40 -0.85 17.68
CA THR A 73 15.41 -1.93 17.50
C THR A 73 13.95 -1.50 17.30
N PRO A 74 13.40 -0.46 17.96
CA PRO A 74 12.02 -0.03 17.72
C PRO A 74 11.79 0.64 16.35
N VAL A 75 12.81 1.16 15.65
CA VAL A 75 12.63 1.73 14.30
C VAL A 75 12.53 0.64 13.22
N ARG A 76 13.18 -0.52 13.43
CA ARG A 76 12.95 -1.74 12.62
C ARG A 76 11.52 -2.29 12.79
N ALA A 77 10.88 -2.04 13.92
CA ALA A 77 9.50 -2.42 14.15
C ALA A 77 8.49 -1.50 13.42
N TRP A 78 8.90 -0.27 13.08
CA TRP A 78 8.03 0.72 12.44
C TRP A 78 7.71 0.41 10.97
N VAL A 79 8.57 -0.35 10.28
CA VAL A 79 8.30 -0.85 8.91
C VAL A 79 7.18 -1.92 8.91
N TRP A 80 6.87 -2.51 10.07
CA TRP A 80 5.83 -3.54 10.21
C TRP A 80 4.52 -3.00 10.81
N GLU A 81 4.40 -1.71 11.08
CA GLU A 81 3.30 -1.15 11.90
C GLU A 81 2.09 -0.62 11.10
N ILE A 82 2.08 -0.72 9.76
CA ILE A 82 0.98 -0.19 8.95
C ILE A 82 0.70 -1.10 7.74
N ILE A 83 0.28 -2.35 7.99
CA ILE A 83 -0.56 -3.04 7.00
C ILE A 83 -2.00 -2.89 7.48
N GLN A 84 -2.61 -1.77 7.10
CA GLN A 84 -4.03 -1.52 7.26
C GLN A 84 -4.74 -1.98 5.99
N ILE A 85 -5.53 -3.04 6.10
CA ILE A 85 -6.42 -3.47 5.01
C ILE A 85 -7.83 -3.23 5.49
N GLY A 86 -8.42 -2.15 4.96
CA GLY A 86 -9.58 -1.47 5.51
C GLY A 86 -9.50 -1.33 7.02
N VAL A 87 -10.34 -2.07 7.75
CA VAL A 87 -10.48 -1.90 9.19
C VAL A 87 -9.54 -2.79 10.02
N VAL A 88 -8.68 -3.59 9.36
CA VAL A 88 -7.75 -4.50 10.04
C VAL A 88 -6.43 -3.79 10.34
N ARG A 89 -6.13 -3.56 11.64
CA ARG A 89 -4.80 -3.17 12.12
C ARG A 89 -4.13 -4.33 12.83
N ILE A 90 -3.02 -4.83 12.28
CA ILE A 90 -2.17 -5.78 12.99
C ILE A 90 -1.22 -4.99 13.88
N LEU A 91 -1.46 -4.97 15.19
CA LEU A 91 -0.53 -4.42 16.18
C LEU A 91 0.17 -5.57 16.91
N PRO A 92 1.49 -5.51 17.15
CA PRO A 92 2.14 -6.39 18.13
C PRO A 92 1.65 -6.01 19.53
N ALA A 93 0.78 -6.81 20.13
CA ALA A 93 0.18 -6.52 21.43
C ALA A 93 1.22 -6.53 22.58
N PRO A 94 1.04 -5.63 23.56
CA PRO A 94 0.95 -6.09 24.94
C PRO A 94 -0.29 -5.47 25.59
N MET A 95 -1.46 -6.04 25.32
CA MET A 95 -2.61 -5.90 26.22
C MET A 95 -2.92 -7.27 26.81
N PRO A 96 -3.31 -7.35 28.10
CA PRO A 96 -3.64 -8.61 28.74
C PRO A 96 -4.94 -9.14 28.11
N VAL A 97 -4.79 -10.00 27.10
CA VAL A 97 -5.81 -11.00 26.81
C VAL A 97 -5.98 -11.79 28.12
N PRO A 98 -7.21 -12.00 28.63
CA PRO A 98 -7.40 -12.87 29.78
C PRO A 98 -6.67 -14.18 29.52
N THR A 99 -5.69 -14.51 30.37
CA THR A 99 -4.73 -15.61 30.24
C THR A 99 -5.39 -17.01 30.24
N ALA A 100 -6.73 -17.09 30.17
CA ALA A 100 -7.51 -18.31 30.17
C ALA A 100 -7.93 -18.81 28.77
N MET A 101 -7.69 -18.07 27.68
CA MET A 101 -8.09 -18.49 26.32
C MET A 101 -6.89 -18.87 25.44
N ALA A 102 -6.19 -19.97 25.76
CA ALA A 102 -5.03 -20.41 24.95
C ALA A 102 -5.24 -21.74 24.20
N THR A 103 -6.47 -22.23 24.08
CA THR A 103 -6.79 -23.34 23.18
C THR A 103 -8.10 -23.05 22.46
N ALA A 104 -8.01 -22.49 21.25
CA ALA A 104 -9.18 -22.39 20.39
C ALA A 104 -9.65 -23.79 20.01
N THR A 105 -10.91 -24.09 20.30
CA THR A 105 -11.52 -25.37 19.95
C THR A 105 -12.20 -25.26 18.59
N PRO A 106 -12.25 -26.35 17.80
CA PRO A 106 -13.17 -26.43 16.68
C PRO A 106 -14.58 -26.17 17.20
N LEU A 107 -15.37 -25.45 16.42
CA LEU A 107 -16.80 -25.39 16.69
C LEU A 107 -17.38 -26.81 16.58
N ALA A 108 -18.02 -27.28 17.65
CA ALA A 108 -18.56 -28.65 17.69
C ALA A 108 -19.80 -28.79 16.80
N SER A 109 -20.63 -27.75 16.72
CA SER A 109 -21.81 -27.68 15.87
C SER A 109 -22.10 -26.25 15.43
N LEU A 110 -22.56 -26.06 14.18
CA LEU A 110 -23.11 -24.80 13.71
C LEU A 110 -24.35 -24.34 14.51
N VAL A 111 -25.03 -25.26 15.19
CA VAL A 111 -26.14 -24.95 16.12
C VAL A 111 -25.65 -24.13 17.31
N ASP A 112 -24.38 -24.23 17.67
CA ASP A 112 -23.80 -23.50 18.79
C ASP A 112 -23.50 -22.04 18.42
N LEU A 113 -23.51 -21.65 17.13
CA LEU A 113 -23.40 -20.24 16.73
C LEU A 113 -24.69 -19.49 17.07
N GLY A 114 -24.52 -18.35 17.74
CA GLY A 114 -25.59 -17.40 17.95
C GLY A 114 -25.98 -16.68 16.66
N GLY A 115 -27.25 -16.26 16.59
CA GLY A 115 -27.72 -15.32 15.56
C GLY A 115 -28.16 -15.93 14.24
N ARG A 116 -28.51 -17.22 14.20
CA ARG A 116 -28.99 -17.88 12.97
C ARG A 116 -30.25 -17.21 12.43
N THR A 117 -30.26 -16.93 11.14
CA THR A 117 -31.35 -16.24 10.43
C THR A 117 -31.38 -16.63 8.94
N THR A 118 -32.19 -15.96 8.13
CA THR A 118 -32.24 -16.11 6.67
C THR A 118 -31.48 -14.98 5.97
N LEU A 119 -31.14 -15.14 4.68
CA LEU A 119 -30.50 -14.07 3.89
C LEU A 119 -31.33 -12.78 3.88
N VAL A 120 -32.66 -12.91 3.73
CA VAL A 120 -33.58 -11.77 3.64
C VAL A 120 -33.63 -11.00 4.96
N GLU A 121 -33.82 -11.73 6.08
CA GLU A 121 -33.84 -11.14 7.42
C GLU A 121 -32.48 -10.53 7.79
N ALA A 122 -31.37 -11.18 7.42
CA ALA A 122 -30.03 -10.65 7.64
C ALA A 122 -29.83 -9.33 6.89
N GLN A 123 -30.23 -9.26 5.62
CA GLN A 123 -30.11 -8.04 4.82
C GLN A 123 -30.88 -6.87 5.44
N ALA A 124 -32.05 -7.13 6.05
CA ALA A 124 -32.84 -6.10 6.72
C ALA A 124 -32.23 -5.60 8.04
N GLN A 125 -31.36 -6.39 8.68
CA GLN A 125 -30.72 -6.06 9.95
C GLN A 125 -29.37 -5.37 9.79
N LEU A 126 -28.73 -5.51 8.63
CA LEU A 126 -27.37 -5.06 8.40
C LEU A 126 -27.33 -3.68 7.73
N PRO A 127 -26.37 -2.82 8.08
CA PRO A 127 -26.21 -1.51 7.45
C PRO A 127 -25.47 -1.57 6.10
N PHE A 128 -25.26 -2.76 5.53
CA PHE A 128 -24.53 -2.99 4.28
C PHE A 128 -25.18 -4.10 3.45
N ALA A 129 -24.91 -4.13 2.15
CA ALA A 129 -25.37 -5.19 1.25
C ALA A 129 -24.61 -6.50 1.53
N LEU A 130 -25.35 -7.60 1.62
CA LEU A 130 -24.77 -8.94 1.65
C LEU A 130 -24.15 -9.25 0.29
N ALA A 131 -23.03 -9.95 0.30
CA ALA A 131 -22.34 -10.39 -0.89
C ALA A 131 -21.88 -11.84 -0.71
N ALA A 132 -21.83 -12.58 -1.81
CA ALA A 132 -21.42 -13.98 -1.83
C ALA A 132 -20.53 -14.28 -3.03
N PRO A 133 -19.64 -15.29 -2.94
CA PRO A 133 -18.86 -15.76 -4.08
C PRO A 133 -19.75 -16.33 -5.18
N THR A 134 -19.37 -16.10 -6.44
CA THR A 134 -20.02 -16.73 -7.61
C THR A 134 -19.16 -17.83 -8.25
N ASP A 135 -17.97 -18.09 -7.71
CA ASP A 135 -17.05 -19.16 -8.11
C ASP A 135 -16.80 -20.12 -6.94
N PRO A 136 -16.92 -21.45 -7.13
CA PRO A 136 -17.34 -22.12 -8.37
C PRO A 136 -18.82 -21.86 -8.72
N ALA A 137 -19.15 -21.99 -10.01
CA ALA A 137 -20.49 -21.63 -10.51
C ALA A 137 -21.63 -22.46 -9.88
N ASP A 138 -21.30 -23.62 -9.30
CA ASP A 138 -22.20 -24.54 -8.60
C ASP A 138 -22.20 -24.34 -7.08
N ILE A 139 -21.57 -23.27 -6.57
CA ILE A 139 -21.46 -23.03 -5.12
C ILE A 139 -22.81 -22.85 -4.42
N GLY A 140 -23.82 -22.35 -5.16
CA GLY A 140 -25.16 -22.12 -4.63
C GLY A 140 -25.23 -21.05 -3.53
N PRO A 141 -26.42 -20.82 -2.96
CA PRO A 141 -26.58 -19.95 -1.79
C PRO A 141 -25.90 -20.57 -0.55
N PRO A 142 -25.55 -19.76 0.46
CA PRO A 142 -25.06 -20.29 1.73
C PRO A 142 -26.13 -21.17 2.41
N ASP A 143 -25.69 -22.29 2.98
CA ASP A 143 -26.55 -23.22 3.73
C ASP A 143 -27.02 -22.62 5.06
N TYR A 144 -26.20 -21.74 5.64
CA TYR A 144 -26.50 -21.06 6.90
C TYR A 144 -26.08 -19.60 6.86
N VAL A 145 -26.90 -18.76 7.49
CA VAL A 145 -26.68 -17.33 7.65
C VAL A 145 -26.81 -16.98 9.12
N PHE A 146 -25.85 -16.20 9.62
CA PHE A 146 -25.86 -15.69 10.99
C PHE A 146 -25.62 -14.19 10.99
N VAL A 147 -26.35 -13.47 11.83
CA VAL A 147 -26.07 -12.07 12.16
C VAL A 147 -25.55 -12.03 13.59
N GLN A 148 -24.35 -11.49 13.76
CA GLN A 148 -23.64 -11.43 15.05
C GLN A 148 -23.27 -10.00 15.38
N ASP A 149 -23.14 -9.71 16.68
CA ASP A 149 -22.54 -8.47 17.17
C ASP A 149 -21.11 -8.75 17.64
N LEU A 150 -20.13 -8.40 16.80
CA LEU A 150 -18.71 -8.59 17.04
C LEU A 150 -18.03 -7.23 17.26
N ASP A 151 -18.54 -6.49 18.24
CA ASP A 151 -18.35 -5.03 18.44
C ASP A 151 -18.85 -4.21 17.23
N GLY A 152 -19.98 -4.64 16.66
CA GLY A 152 -20.60 -4.12 15.46
C GLY A 152 -21.28 -5.24 14.66
N PRO A 153 -22.28 -4.91 13.83
CA PRO A 153 -23.03 -5.90 13.07
C PRO A 153 -22.11 -6.61 12.06
N ALA A 154 -22.14 -7.94 12.10
CA ALA A 154 -21.43 -8.81 11.19
C ALA A 154 -22.38 -9.89 10.64
N ALA A 155 -22.18 -10.25 9.37
CA ALA A 155 -22.84 -11.38 8.75
C ALA A 155 -21.84 -12.54 8.63
N VAL A 156 -22.25 -13.75 8.97
CA VAL A 156 -21.48 -14.98 8.70
C VAL A 156 -22.29 -15.86 7.75
N LEU A 157 -21.78 -16.06 6.55
CA LEU A 157 -22.34 -16.94 5.54
C LEU A 157 -21.55 -18.24 5.53
N VAL A 158 -22.22 -19.39 5.55
CA VAL A 158 -21.57 -20.70 5.68
C VAL A 158 -22.03 -21.63 4.57
N TRP A 159 -21.08 -22.26 3.90
CA TRP A 159 -21.29 -23.36 2.96
C TRP A 159 -20.74 -24.65 3.57
N GLY A 160 -21.62 -25.61 3.76
CA GLY A 160 -21.29 -26.96 4.20
C GLY A 160 -20.70 -27.79 3.07
N ASP A 161 -20.15 -28.95 3.43
CA ASP A 161 -19.79 -29.96 2.44
C ASP A 161 -21.04 -30.75 2.01
N PRO A 162 -21.40 -30.81 0.71
CA PRO A 162 -22.51 -31.63 0.21
C PRO A 162 -22.39 -33.12 0.55
N GLU A 163 -21.17 -33.65 0.65
CA GLU A 163 -20.93 -35.07 0.99
C GLU A 163 -20.90 -35.29 2.51
N GLU A 164 -20.56 -34.26 3.29
CA GLU A 164 -20.51 -34.31 4.75
C GLU A 164 -21.10 -33.02 5.35
N PRO A 165 -22.45 -32.91 5.46
CA PRO A 165 -23.11 -31.65 5.83
C PRO A 165 -22.74 -31.09 7.21
N SER A 166 -22.18 -31.93 8.10
CA SER A 166 -21.65 -31.52 9.40
C SER A 166 -20.29 -30.82 9.31
N ARG A 167 -19.62 -30.87 8.15
CA ARG A 167 -18.34 -30.22 7.90
C ARG A 167 -18.57 -28.92 7.15
N VAL A 168 -18.00 -27.83 7.67
CA VAL A 168 -17.97 -26.55 6.95
C VAL A 168 -16.85 -26.58 5.93
N ARG A 169 -17.19 -26.36 4.66
CA ARG A 169 -16.23 -26.22 3.57
C ARG A 169 -15.66 -24.80 3.53
N MET A 170 -16.52 -23.81 3.74
CA MET A 170 -16.18 -22.41 3.60
C MET A 170 -17.10 -21.53 4.43
N SER A 171 -16.56 -20.44 4.98
CA SER A 171 -17.38 -19.36 5.54
C SER A 171 -16.89 -17.99 5.09
N LEU A 172 -17.81 -17.08 4.85
CA LEU A 172 -17.53 -15.68 4.53
C LEU A 172 -18.14 -14.78 5.59
N THR A 173 -17.30 -14.02 6.29
CA THR A 173 -17.74 -13.01 7.25
C THR A 173 -17.63 -11.62 6.64
N LEU A 174 -18.71 -10.85 6.75
CA LEU A 174 -18.80 -9.45 6.31
C LEU A 174 -18.98 -8.57 7.54
N LEU A 175 -18.15 -7.54 7.70
CA LEU A 175 -18.23 -6.65 8.85
C LEU A 175 -17.74 -5.23 8.52
N THR A 176 -18.20 -4.25 9.30
CA THR A 176 -17.81 -2.84 9.17
C THR A 176 -17.02 -2.32 10.38
N SER A 177 -16.87 -3.11 11.45
CA SER A 177 -16.22 -2.69 12.70
C SER A 177 -14.72 -3.03 12.77
N PRO A 178 -13.86 -2.14 13.32
CA PRO A 178 -12.43 -2.39 13.51
C PRO A 178 -12.07 -3.46 14.54
N ALA A 179 -12.97 -3.75 15.48
CA ALA A 179 -12.56 -4.25 16.79
C ALA A 179 -12.01 -5.68 16.76
N ILE A 180 -12.43 -6.50 15.79
CA ILE A 180 -11.99 -7.90 15.67
C ILE A 180 -10.47 -7.98 15.40
N ALA A 181 -9.92 -7.05 14.61
CA ALA A 181 -8.51 -7.05 14.27
C ALA A 181 -7.58 -6.76 15.47
N TYR A 182 -8.06 -6.01 16.46
CA TYR A 182 -7.31 -5.72 17.68
C TYR A 182 -7.17 -6.92 18.62
N LYS A 183 -8.00 -7.96 18.46
CA LYS A 183 -8.17 -9.01 19.48
C LYS A 183 -7.46 -10.33 19.16
N THR A 184 -6.97 -10.55 17.94
CA THR A 184 -6.30 -11.80 17.56
C THR A 184 -5.00 -11.51 16.81
N ALA A 185 -3.86 -11.91 17.38
CA ALA A 185 -2.58 -11.92 16.68
C ALA A 185 -2.48 -13.22 15.87
N PRO A 186 -2.60 -13.18 14.54
CA PRO A 186 -2.44 -14.38 13.71
C PRO A 186 -1.02 -14.97 13.81
N GLU A 187 -0.92 -16.29 13.61
CA GLU A 187 0.38 -16.99 13.66
C GLU A 187 1.30 -16.61 12.50
N GLN A 188 0.73 -16.38 11.32
CA GLN A 188 1.45 -15.99 10.10
C GLN A 188 0.59 -15.04 9.27
N VAL A 189 1.19 -13.94 8.80
CA VAL A 189 0.52 -12.98 7.91
C VAL A 189 1.33 -12.84 6.64
N VAL A 190 0.70 -13.12 5.51
CA VAL A 190 1.27 -12.98 4.16
C VAL A 190 0.45 -11.93 3.41
N PRO A 191 1.05 -10.79 3.01
CA PRO A 191 0.39 -9.81 2.15
C PRO A 191 0.11 -10.40 0.76
N VAL A 192 -1.10 -10.19 0.26
CA VAL A 192 -1.57 -10.62 -1.07
C VAL A 192 -2.43 -9.52 -1.69
N THR A 193 -3.03 -9.76 -2.85
CA THR A 193 -4.00 -8.84 -3.45
C THR A 193 -5.28 -9.55 -3.85
N VAL A 194 -6.41 -8.86 -3.75
CA VAL A 194 -7.72 -9.27 -4.28
C VAL A 194 -8.21 -8.11 -5.14
N HIS A 195 -8.54 -8.35 -6.42
CA HIS A 195 -8.88 -7.27 -7.36
C HIS A 195 -7.79 -6.19 -7.52
N GLY A 196 -6.53 -6.55 -7.27
CA GLY A 196 -5.40 -5.61 -7.27
C GLY A 196 -5.30 -4.75 -6.02
N GLU A 197 -6.27 -4.82 -5.11
CA GLU A 197 -6.25 -4.12 -3.83
C GLU A 197 -5.54 -4.96 -2.76
N PRO A 198 -4.90 -4.32 -1.74
CA PRO A 198 -4.23 -5.03 -0.66
C PRO A 198 -5.15 -6.02 0.07
N ALA A 199 -4.65 -7.23 0.31
CA ALA A 199 -5.31 -8.27 1.11
C ALA A 199 -4.30 -9.00 2.02
N LEU A 200 -4.80 -9.72 3.02
CA LEU A 200 -4.00 -10.50 3.97
C LEU A 200 -4.39 -11.97 3.90
N TRP A 201 -3.40 -12.83 3.73
CA TRP A 201 -3.54 -14.27 3.88
C TRP A 201 -2.94 -14.71 5.22
N THR A 202 -3.72 -15.41 6.03
CA THR A 202 -3.36 -15.75 7.40
C THR A 202 -3.90 -17.12 7.84
N THR A 203 -3.43 -17.59 8.99
CA THR A 203 -3.94 -18.78 9.69
C THR A 203 -4.22 -18.41 11.15
N GLY A 204 -5.31 -18.90 11.72
CA GLY A 204 -5.62 -18.70 13.14
C GLY A 204 -7.12 -18.78 13.46
N PRO A 205 -7.45 -19.10 14.72
CA PRO A 205 -8.84 -19.08 15.18
C PRO A 205 -9.37 -17.64 15.22
N TYR A 206 -10.68 -17.50 15.36
CA TYR A 206 -11.30 -16.18 15.47
C TYR A 206 -12.51 -16.14 16.36
N LEU A 207 -12.86 -14.91 16.72
CA LEU A 207 -13.99 -14.62 17.56
C LEU A 207 -15.28 -14.84 16.78
N VAL A 208 -16.13 -15.68 17.33
CA VAL A 208 -17.53 -15.85 16.92
C VAL A 208 -18.41 -15.75 18.14
N GLN A 209 -19.67 -15.39 17.91
CA GLN A 209 -20.69 -15.42 18.94
C GLN A 209 -21.30 -16.82 19.07
N VAL A 210 -21.33 -17.37 20.28
CA VAL A 210 -21.95 -18.66 20.62
C VAL A 210 -23.12 -18.47 21.56
N GLY A 211 -24.15 -19.33 21.42
CA GLY A 211 -25.37 -19.29 22.25
C GLY A 211 -26.03 -17.89 22.28
N ASP A 212 -26.37 -17.42 23.49
CA ASP A 212 -27.11 -16.17 23.73
C ASP A 212 -26.25 -14.90 23.66
N GLY A 213 -25.02 -15.02 23.16
CA GLY A 213 -24.21 -13.85 22.85
C GLY A 213 -22.77 -13.87 23.36
N GLU A 214 -22.32 -15.01 23.89
CA GLU A 214 -20.96 -15.16 24.40
C GLU A 214 -19.95 -15.15 23.24
N LEU A 215 -18.88 -14.36 23.36
CA LEU A 215 -17.81 -14.36 22.36
C LEU A 215 -16.79 -15.44 22.69
N ALA A 216 -16.49 -16.30 21.72
CA ALA A 216 -15.52 -17.38 21.88
C ALA A 216 -14.56 -17.46 20.69
N LEU A 217 -13.29 -17.81 20.94
CA LEU A 217 -12.35 -18.18 19.89
C LEU A 217 -12.68 -19.59 19.38
N ARG A 218 -13.05 -19.68 18.10
CA ARG A 218 -13.41 -20.93 17.41
C ARG A 218 -12.72 -21.04 16.07
N TRP A 219 -12.70 -22.27 15.56
CA TRP A 219 -12.48 -22.56 14.15
C TRP A 219 -13.81 -22.97 13.53
N LEU A 220 -14.29 -22.23 12.53
CA LEU A 220 -15.39 -22.70 11.68
C LEU A 220 -14.83 -23.62 10.59
N VAL A 221 -13.75 -23.17 9.94
CA VAL A 221 -12.95 -24.00 9.04
C VAL A 221 -11.54 -24.10 9.61
N LYS A 222 -11.01 -25.31 9.73
CA LYS A 222 -9.58 -25.50 10.00
C LYS A 222 -8.82 -25.22 8.71
N GLY A 223 -8.13 -24.10 8.65
CA GLY A 223 -7.38 -23.76 7.45
C GLY A 223 -6.92 -22.32 7.44
N HIS A 224 -7.11 -21.69 6.29
CA HIS A 224 -6.60 -20.38 5.98
C HIS A 224 -7.70 -19.35 5.95
N VAL A 225 -7.29 -18.10 6.14
CA VAL A 225 -8.17 -16.95 6.19
C VAL A 225 -7.63 -15.90 5.22
N LEU A 226 -8.46 -15.49 4.27
CA LEU A 226 -8.19 -14.36 3.38
C LEU A 226 -9.01 -13.16 3.87
N ILE A 227 -8.35 -12.04 4.12
CA ILE A 227 -8.97 -10.81 4.58
C ILE A 227 -8.71 -9.70 3.56
N TRP A 228 -9.77 -9.09 3.07
CA TRP A 228 -9.69 -7.96 2.13
C TRP A 228 -10.85 -7.01 2.39
N THR A 229 -10.85 -5.88 1.69
CA THR A 229 -11.92 -4.91 1.78
C THR A 229 -12.46 -4.54 0.42
N ASP A 230 -13.76 -4.31 0.36
CA ASP A 230 -14.42 -3.62 -0.74
C ASP A 230 -15.28 -2.49 -0.14
N GLY A 231 -14.98 -1.26 -0.55
CA GLY A 231 -15.54 -0.05 0.07
C GLY A 231 -15.33 0.00 1.59
N SER A 232 -16.42 0.06 2.35
CA SER A 232 -16.42 0.11 3.82
C SER A 232 -16.56 -1.27 4.48
N VAL A 233 -16.70 -2.34 3.69
CA VAL A 233 -16.92 -3.70 4.20
C VAL A 233 -15.58 -4.44 4.21
N THR A 234 -15.25 -5.03 5.35
CA THR A 234 -14.18 -6.00 5.47
C THR A 234 -14.75 -7.40 5.30
N TYR A 235 -14.14 -8.14 4.38
CA TYR A 235 -14.47 -9.52 4.09
C TYR A 235 -13.41 -10.43 4.69
N ARG A 236 -13.87 -11.54 5.25
CA ARG A 236 -13.02 -12.58 5.79
C ARG A 236 -13.51 -13.93 5.30
N LEU A 237 -12.75 -14.53 4.39
CA LEU A 237 -13.02 -15.84 3.83
C LEU A 237 -12.21 -16.89 4.55
N GLU A 238 -12.86 -17.90 5.12
CA GLU A 238 -12.21 -19.05 5.73
C GLU A 238 -12.46 -20.31 4.93
N THR A 239 -11.38 -21.05 4.67
CA THR A 239 -11.42 -22.20 3.78
C THR A 239 -10.16 -23.07 3.95
N ASP A 240 -10.24 -24.33 3.52
CA ASP A 240 -9.10 -25.25 3.45
C ASP A 240 -8.42 -25.28 2.07
N VAL A 241 -8.88 -24.45 1.11
CA VAL A 241 -8.25 -24.35 -0.22
C VAL A 241 -6.95 -23.54 -0.19
N SER A 242 -6.18 -23.65 -1.27
CA SER A 242 -4.92 -22.90 -1.44
C SER A 242 -5.14 -21.39 -1.54
N GLN A 243 -4.11 -20.59 -1.21
CA GLN A 243 -4.12 -19.13 -1.32
C GLN A 243 -4.59 -18.64 -2.69
N ALA A 244 -4.08 -19.22 -3.78
CA ALA A 244 -4.47 -18.82 -5.12
C ALA A 244 -5.96 -19.08 -5.40
N ARG A 245 -6.50 -20.21 -4.90
CA ARG A 245 -7.92 -20.53 -5.06
C ARG A 245 -8.79 -19.63 -4.20
N ALA A 246 -8.38 -19.32 -2.98
CA ALA A 246 -9.10 -18.39 -2.11
C ALA A 246 -9.16 -16.99 -2.70
N ILE A 247 -8.09 -16.51 -3.34
CA ILE A 247 -8.08 -15.22 -4.06
C ILE A 247 -9.09 -15.25 -5.21
N GLN A 248 -9.13 -16.30 -6.02
CA GLN A 248 -10.12 -16.43 -7.10
C GLN A 248 -11.56 -16.39 -6.58
N ILE A 249 -11.84 -17.10 -5.49
CA ILE A 249 -13.16 -17.09 -4.83
C ILE A 249 -13.49 -15.68 -4.34
N ALA A 250 -12.56 -15.00 -3.67
CA ALA A 250 -12.74 -13.64 -3.20
C ALA A 250 -13.01 -12.65 -4.35
N GLU A 251 -12.31 -12.80 -5.48
CA GLU A 251 -12.50 -11.97 -6.67
C GLU A 251 -13.85 -12.23 -7.38
N SER A 252 -14.51 -13.35 -7.06
CA SER A 252 -15.84 -13.67 -7.55
C SER A 252 -16.97 -13.10 -6.67
N VAL A 253 -16.64 -12.50 -5.52
CA VAL A 253 -17.67 -11.99 -4.60
C VAL A 253 -18.44 -10.86 -5.24
N ARG A 254 -19.77 -10.97 -5.23
CA ARG A 254 -20.70 -9.96 -5.73
C ARG A 254 -21.83 -9.76 -4.73
N GLU A 255 -22.37 -8.55 -4.69
CA GLU A 255 -23.56 -8.25 -3.91
C GLU A 255 -24.71 -9.18 -4.33
N LEU A 256 -25.42 -9.71 -3.34
CA LEU A 256 -26.62 -10.50 -3.56
C LEU A 256 -27.74 -9.55 -3.98
N PRO A 257 -28.54 -9.90 -5.01
CA PRO A 257 -29.68 -9.09 -5.38
C PRO A 257 -30.65 -9.00 -4.19
N LEU A 258 -31.21 -7.81 -3.98
CA LEU A 258 -32.29 -7.61 -3.02
C LEU A 258 -33.45 -8.53 -3.43
N LEU A 259 -33.67 -9.59 -2.67
CA LEU A 259 -34.82 -10.47 -2.89
C LEU A 259 -36.06 -9.66 -2.48
N GLU A 260 -36.80 -9.17 -3.47
CA GLU A 260 -38.14 -8.65 -3.24
C GLU A 260 -38.97 -9.78 -2.64
N SER A 261 -39.58 -9.53 -1.47
CA SER A 261 -40.51 -10.45 -0.83
C SER A 261 -41.75 -10.59 -1.70
N ASP A 262 -41.97 -11.78 -2.27
CA ASP A 262 -43.26 -12.20 -2.82
C ASP A 262 -44.30 -12.44 -1.69
#